data_AF-A0A024GH10-F1
#
_entry.id   AF-A0A024GH10-F1
#
_cell.length_a   1.000
_cell.length_b   1.000
_cell.length_c   1.000
_cell.angle_alpha   90.00
_cell.angle_beta   90.00
_cell.angle_gamma   90.00
#
_symmetry.space_group_name_H-M   'P 1'
#
loop_
_entity.id
_entity.type
_entity.pdbx_description
1 polymer ?
#
loop_
_entity_poly.entity_id
_entity_poly.type
_entity_poly.pdbx_seq_one_letter_code
_entity_poly.pdbx_strand_id
1 'polypeptide(L)'
;MNSELDGKVYLSVAPETRYGTVLQALEAAEKKLVSILRTAATAVNHLVPQRTGEDSTSIAFSTSSTEFLQLIKEVHGELADQLHLVSDYRAYGRSAYSAEKDMEITQEKVRLISEQLKSLSNYLDENLKIEDSHLPNSL
;
A
#
# COMPACT_ATOMS: atom_id res chain seq x y z
N MET A 1 6.74 -40.38 -10.69
CA MET A 1 6.12 -39.67 -9.56
C MET A 1 6.47 -38.20 -9.72
N ASN A 2 5.62 -37.44 -10.41
CA ASN A 2 5.78 -36.00 -10.56
C ASN A 2 4.73 -35.36 -9.66
N SER A 3 5.17 -34.84 -8.51
CA SER A 3 4.33 -34.06 -7.62
C SER A 3 4.36 -32.61 -8.10
N GLU A 4 3.38 -32.23 -8.91
CA GLU A 4 3.03 -30.83 -9.13
C GLU A 4 2.53 -30.27 -7.79
N LEU A 5 3.37 -29.46 -7.14
CA LEU A 5 2.95 -28.62 -6.03
C LEU A 5 2.16 -27.45 -6.61
N ASP A 6 0.84 -27.60 -6.63
CA ASP A 6 -0.14 -26.54 -6.88
C ASP A 6 0.01 -25.47 -5.78
N GLY A 7 0.93 -24.54 -6.01
CA GLY A 7 1.16 -23.35 -5.20
C GLY A 7 0.09 -22.30 -5.45
N LYS A 8 -1.17 -22.66 -5.22
CA LYS A 8 -2.30 -21.73 -5.33
C LYS A 8 -2.32 -20.85 -4.09
N VAL A 9 -1.61 -19.72 -4.15
CA VAL A 9 -1.66 -18.69 -3.11
C VAL A 9 -3.07 -18.09 -3.15
N TYR A 10 -3.90 -18.43 -2.16
CA TYR A 10 -5.20 -17.82 -1.95
C TYR A 10 -5.00 -16.34 -1.56
N LEU A 11 -4.87 -15.44 -2.55
CA LEU A 11 -5.10 -14.01 -2.37
C LEU A 11 -6.61 -13.75 -2.27
N SER A 12 -7.25 -14.30 -1.23
CA SER A 12 -8.70 -14.28 -1.07
C SER A 12 -9.22 -13.04 -0.32
N VAL A 13 -8.63 -11.86 -0.54
CA VAL A 13 -9.25 -10.59 -0.12
C VAL A 13 -8.85 -9.52 -1.13
N ALA A 14 -9.85 -8.95 -1.81
CA ALA A 14 -9.65 -7.91 -2.82
C ALA A 14 -8.89 -6.70 -2.22
N PRO A 15 -7.93 -6.12 -2.95
CA PRO A 15 -7.07 -5.04 -2.44
C PRO A 15 -7.89 -3.84 -1.91
N GLU A 16 -9.01 -3.53 -2.55
CA GLU A 16 -9.91 -2.42 -2.16
C GLU A 16 -10.50 -2.57 -0.76
N THR A 17 -10.80 -3.80 -0.33
CA THR A 17 -11.35 -4.06 1.02
C THR A 17 -10.30 -3.93 2.13
N ARG A 18 -9.01 -4.14 1.81
CA ARG A 18 -7.90 -4.07 2.77
C ARG A 18 -7.54 -2.62 3.12
N TYR A 19 -7.51 -1.72 2.14
CA TYR A 19 -7.33 -0.29 2.39
C TYR A 19 -8.46 0.29 3.25
N GLY A 20 -9.70 -0.16 3.03
CA GLY A 20 -10.84 0.19 3.87
C GLY A 20 -10.66 -0.20 5.34
N THR A 21 -10.15 -1.42 5.60
CA THR A 21 -9.88 -1.87 6.99
C THR A 21 -8.78 -1.08 7.68
N VAL A 22 -7.72 -0.69 6.97
CA VAL A 22 -6.63 0.13 7.52
C VAL A 22 -7.13 1.54 7.84
N LEU A 23 -7.91 2.15 6.94
CA LEU A 23 -8.50 3.46 7.17
C LEU A 23 -9.46 3.46 8.37
N GLN A 24 -10.28 2.41 8.50
CA GLN A 24 -11.18 2.26 9.64
C GLN A 24 -10.42 2.07 10.96
N ALA A 25 -9.32 1.31 10.95
CA ALA A 25 -8.45 1.15 12.12
C ALA A 25 -7.76 2.47 12.51
N LEU A 26 -7.32 3.26 11.53
CA LEU A 26 -6.75 4.59 11.77
C LEU A 26 -7.79 5.57 12.34
N GLU A 27 -9.02 5.56 11.83
CA GLU A 27 -10.13 6.36 12.38
C GLU A 27 -10.46 5.94 13.82
N ALA A 28 -10.41 4.65 14.12
CA ALA A 28 -10.57 4.14 15.48
C ALA A 28 -9.44 4.62 16.40
N ALA A 29 -8.19 4.57 15.94
CA ALA A 29 -7.03 5.08 16.67
C ALA A 29 -7.13 6.59 16.92
N GLU A 30 -7.63 7.38 15.95
CA GLU A 30 -7.89 8.81 16.12
C GLU A 30 -8.90 9.08 17.24
N LYS A 31 -10.02 8.33 17.27
CA LYS A 31 -11.02 8.44 18.35
C LYS A 31 -10.41 8.10 19.71
N LYS A 32 -9.52 7.10 19.78
CA LYS A 32 -8.80 6.74 21.01
C LYS A 32 -7.82 7.84 21.45
N LEU A 33 -7.12 8.50 20.52
CA LEU A 33 -6.26 9.66 20.82
C LEU A 33 -7.06 10.81 21.44
N VAL A 34 -8.26 11.08 20.95
CA VAL A 34 -9.17 12.07 21.57
C VAL A 34 -9.55 11.64 22.99
N SER A 35 -9.79 10.35 23.22
CA SER A 35 -10.07 9.82 24.56
C SER A 35 -8.87 10.00 25.50
N ILE A 36 -7.65 9.72 25.04
CA ILE A 36 -6.41 9.92 25.78
C ILE A 36 -6.29 11.37 26.26
N LEU A 37 -6.53 12.34 25.38
CA LEU A 37 -6.48 13.76 25.73
C LEU A 37 -7.51 14.16 26.79
N ARG A 38 -8.73 13.61 26.70
CA ARG A 38 -9.77 13.83 27.72
C ARG A 38 -9.38 13.22 29.07
N THR A 39 -8.90 11.98 29.08
CA THR A 39 -8.45 11.31 30.31
C THR A 39 -7.26 12.04 30.94
N ALA A 40 -6.32 12.56 30.13
CA ALA A 40 -5.23 13.40 30.60
C ALA A 40 -5.73 14.69 31.24
N ALA A 41 -6.69 15.38 30.61
CA ALA A 41 -7.30 16.58 31.18
C ALA A 41 -7.99 16.29 32.52
N THR A 42 -8.70 15.16 32.63
CA THR A 42 -9.31 14.71 33.89
C THR A 42 -8.26 14.42 34.97
N ALA A 43 -7.18 13.73 34.63
CA ALA A 43 -6.07 13.49 35.56
C ALA A 43 -5.46 14.82 36.05
N VAL A 44 -5.21 15.77 35.15
CA VAL A 44 -4.70 17.11 35.53
C VAL A 44 -5.68 17.86 36.43
N ASN A 45 -6.99 17.73 36.22
CA ASN A 45 -8.00 18.33 37.09
C ASN A 45 -8.01 17.73 38.52
N HIS A 46 -7.55 16.49 38.69
CA HIS A 46 -7.37 15.87 40.01
C HIS A 46 -6.11 16.38 40.75
N LEU A 47 -5.15 16.97 40.02
CA LEU A 47 -3.97 17.62 40.61
C LEU A 47 -4.24 19.05 41.09
N VAL A 48 -5.33 19.67 40.63
CA VAL A 48 -5.72 21.00 41.12
C VAL A 48 -6.07 20.87 42.60
N PRO A 49 -5.53 21.72 43.50
CA PRO A 49 -5.80 21.62 44.93
C PRO A 49 -7.30 21.74 45.22
N GLN A 50 -7.97 20.62 45.45
CA GLN A 50 -9.37 20.62 45.85
C GLN A 50 -9.45 20.64 47.38
N ARG A 51 -10.43 21.37 47.89
CA ARG A 51 -10.67 21.54 49.34
C ARG A 51 -11.15 20.25 50.03
N THR A 52 -11.32 19.17 49.27
CA THR A 52 -11.74 17.82 49.70
C THR A 52 -10.52 16.94 49.95
N GLY A 53 -10.56 16.12 51.00
CA GLY A 53 -9.43 15.39 51.57
C GLY A 53 -8.43 14.80 50.57
N GLU A 54 -7.15 15.03 50.88
CA GLU A 54 -5.94 14.71 50.10
C GLU A 54 -5.87 13.25 49.62
N ASP A 55 -6.45 12.31 50.37
CA ASP A 55 -6.47 10.89 50.03
C ASP A 55 -7.39 10.56 48.84
N SER A 56 -8.52 11.28 48.70
CA SER A 56 -9.52 11.02 47.66
C SER A 56 -9.08 11.50 46.28
N THR A 57 -8.37 12.63 46.22
CA THR A 57 -7.82 13.22 44.99
C THR A 57 -6.61 12.42 44.50
N SER A 58 -5.79 11.89 45.42
CA SER A 58 -4.65 11.04 45.10
C SER A 58 -5.06 9.72 44.43
N ILE A 59 -6.10 9.04 44.96
CA ILE A 59 -6.64 7.80 44.36
C ILE A 59 -7.28 8.08 43.00
N ALA A 60 -8.04 9.16 42.86
CA ALA A 60 -8.65 9.55 41.60
C ALA A 60 -7.60 9.90 40.54
N PHE A 61 -6.53 10.60 40.92
CA PHE A 61 -5.40 10.90 40.04
C PHE A 61 -4.67 9.64 39.58
N SER A 62 -4.35 8.74 40.52
CA SER A 62 -3.71 7.46 40.21
C SER A 62 -4.54 6.63 39.22
N THR A 63 -5.85 6.55 39.46
CA THR A 63 -6.79 5.83 38.58
C THR A 63 -6.78 6.43 37.16
N SER A 64 -6.99 7.74 37.03
CA SER A 64 -6.98 8.41 35.72
C SER A 64 -5.61 8.32 35.02
N SER A 65 -4.52 8.32 35.77
CA SER A 65 -3.16 8.14 35.22
C SER A 65 -2.94 6.72 34.70
N THR A 66 -3.43 5.70 35.42
CA THR A 66 -3.36 4.31 34.94
C THR A 66 -4.21 4.10 33.68
N GLU A 67 -5.40 4.70 33.63
CA GLU A 67 -6.28 4.67 32.45
C GLU A 67 -5.62 5.36 31.25
N PHE A 68 -5.00 6.52 31.46
CA PHE A 68 -4.26 7.24 30.43
C PHE A 68 -3.10 6.39 29.85
N LEU A 69 -2.29 5.77 30.70
CA LEU A 69 -1.17 4.93 30.27
C LEU A 69 -1.66 3.68 29.53
N GLN A 70 -2.77 3.08 29.97
CA GLN A 70 -3.38 1.94 29.31
C GLN A 70 -3.87 2.29 27.91
N LEU A 71 -4.57 3.42 27.76
CA LEU A 71 -5.02 3.91 26.45
C LEU A 71 -3.83 4.20 25.51
N ILE A 72 -2.74 4.78 26.01
CA ILE A 72 -1.52 4.98 25.21
C ILE A 72 -0.95 3.66 24.71
N LYS A 73 -0.86 2.66 25.59
CA LYS A 73 -0.34 1.33 25.22
C LYS A 73 -1.20 0.69 24.13
N GLU A 74 -2.51 0.79 24.24
CA GLU A 74 -3.46 0.26 23.26
C GLU A 74 -3.32 0.93 21.90
N VAL A 75 -3.26 2.27 21.86
CA VAL A 75 -3.07 3.02 20.61
C VAL A 75 -1.71 2.73 19.99
N HIS A 76 -0.64 2.65 20.79
CA HIS A 76 0.69 2.33 20.29
C HIS A 76 0.74 0.91 19.69
N GLY A 77 0.11 -0.07 20.34
CA GLY A 77 0.01 -1.43 19.81
C GLY A 77 -0.75 -1.45 18.48
N GLU A 78 -1.92 -0.84 18.43
CA GLU A 78 -2.74 -0.77 17.22
C GLU A 78 -2.02 -0.08 16.07
N LEU A 79 -1.36 1.06 16.31
CA LEU A 79 -0.57 1.75 15.30
C LEU A 79 0.67 0.95 14.85
N ALA A 80 1.32 0.22 15.75
CA ALA A 80 2.44 -0.65 15.39
C ALA A 80 1.98 -1.82 14.50
N ASP A 81 0.84 -2.44 14.82
CA ASP A 81 0.23 -3.49 14.01
C ASP A 81 -0.15 -2.97 12.62
N GLN A 82 -0.72 -1.75 12.55
CA GLN A 82 -1.00 -1.10 11.27
C GLN A 82 0.28 -0.72 10.51
N LEU A 83 1.34 -0.28 11.19
CA LEU A 83 2.63 0.02 10.56
C LEU A 83 3.26 -1.24 9.94
N HIS A 84 3.21 -2.37 10.66
CA HIS A 84 3.65 -3.66 10.12
C HIS A 84 2.84 -4.05 8.89
N LEU A 85 1.52 -3.95 8.98
CA LEU A 85 0.62 -4.25 7.88
C LEU A 85 0.84 -3.33 6.66
N VAL A 86 1.06 -2.02 6.88
CA VAL A 86 1.40 -1.05 5.84
C VAL A 86 2.81 -1.26 5.29
N SER A 87 3.75 -1.72 6.11
CA SER A 87 5.10 -2.09 5.66
C SER A 87 5.07 -3.34 4.77
N ASP A 88 4.18 -4.29 5.07
CA ASP A 88 3.90 -5.44 4.21
C ASP A 88 3.15 -5.01 2.93
N TYR A 89 2.30 -3.99 3.01
CA TYR A 89 1.69 -3.34 1.84
C TYR A 89 2.63 -2.43 1.05
N ARG A 90 3.82 -2.13 1.58
CA ARG A 90 4.85 -1.41 0.84
C ARG A 90 5.44 -2.37 -0.20
N ALA A 91 4.67 -2.55 -1.28
CA ALA A 91 5.04 -3.23 -2.52
C ALA A 91 6.32 -2.65 -3.19
N TYR A 92 6.96 -1.65 -2.59
CA TYR A 92 8.11 -0.95 -3.13
C TYR A 92 9.32 -0.97 -2.19
N GLY A 93 9.44 -1.99 -1.34
CA GLY A 93 10.77 -2.41 -0.89
C GLY A 93 11.54 -3.06 -2.05
N ARG A 94 10.93 -4.08 -2.68
CA ARG A 94 11.45 -4.90 -3.80
C ARG A 94 10.35 -5.76 -4.51
N SER A 95 9.09 -5.34 -4.68
CA SER A 95 8.02 -6.26 -5.13
C SER A 95 7.80 -6.32 -6.66
N ALA A 96 7.23 -7.44 -7.09
CA ALA A 96 6.92 -7.85 -8.46
C ALA A 96 6.12 -6.84 -9.31
N TYR A 97 5.60 -5.75 -8.75
CA TYR A 97 5.03 -4.65 -9.52
C TYR A 97 6.02 -4.06 -10.53
N SER A 98 7.32 -3.99 -10.19
CA SER A 98 8.35 -3.65 -11.19
C SER A 98 8.39 -4.72 -12.28
N ALA A 99 8.49 -6.00 -11.94
CA ALA A 99 8.61 -7.06 -12.95
C ALA A 99 7.38 -7.18 -13.87
N GLU A 100 6.17 -7.02 -13.34
CA GLU A 100 4.93 -7.03 -14.14
C GLU A 100 4.83 -5.80 -15.03
N LYS A 101 5.15 -4.61 -14.50
CA LYS A 101 5.19 -3.38 -15.33
C LYS A 101 6.34 -3.40 -16.33
N ASP A 102 7.49 -3.94 -15.97
CA ASP A 102 8.64 -4.11 -16.87
C ASP A 102 8.30 -5.11 -17.97
N MET A 103 7.55 -6.17 -17.67
CA MET A 103 7.02 -7.10 -18.66
C MET A 103 6.00 -6.43 -19.59
N GLU A 104 5.05 -5.66 -19.05
CA GLU A 104 4.06 -4.90 -19.84
C GLU A 104 4.75 -3.89 -20.77
N ILE A 105 5.71 -3.13 -20.24
CA ILE A 105 6.53 -2.19 -21.02
C ILE A 105 7.35 -2.92 -22.09
N THR A 106 7.90 -4.09 -21.77
CA THR A 106 8.68 -4.89 -22.72
C THR A 106 7.81 -5.44 -23.84
N GLN A 107 6.62 -5.94 -23.52
CA GLN A 107 5.65 -6.41 -24.52
C GLN A 107 5.22 -5.28 -25.46
N GLU A 108 4.94 -4.09 -24.92
CA GLU A 108 4.57 -2.93 -25.73
C GLU A 108 5.71 -2.46 -26.63
N LYS A 109 6.96 -2.45 -26.12
CA LYS A 109 8.14 -2.15 -26.94
C LYS A 109 8.31 -3.15 -28.10
N VAL A 110 8.14 -4.44 -27.83
CA VAL A 110 8.22 -5.49 -28.86
C VAL A 110 7.12 -5.32 -29.91
N ARG A 111 5.89 -4.99 -29.48
CA ARG A 111 4.78 -4.70 -30.39
C ARG A 111 5.12 -3.55 -31.34
N LEU A 112 5.57 -2.42 -30.80
CA LEU A 112 5.95 -1.23 -31.58
C LEU A 112 7.07 -1.53 -32.57
N ILE A 113 8.13 -2.22 -32.14
CA ILE A 113 9.25 -2.60 -33.01
C ILE A 113 8.75 -3.51 -34.14
N SER A 114 7.88 -4.47 -33.83
CA SER A 114 7.33 -5.40 -34.83
C SER A 114 6.46 -4.67 -35.87
N GLU A 115 5.65 -3.70 -35.44
CA GLU A 115 4.86 -2.84 -36.33
C GLU A 115 5.77 -2.01 -37.25
N GLN A 116 6.84 -1.43 -36.70
CA GLN A 116 7.82 -0.67 -37.48
C GLN A 116 8.55 -1.56 -38.50
N LEU A 117 9.01 -2.75 -38.12
CA LEU A 117 9.64 -3.69 -39.06
C LEU A 117 8.69 -4.11 -40.17
N LYS A 118 7.42 -4.40 -39.84
CA LYS A 118 6.41 -4.76 -40.84
C LYS A 118 6.15 -3.62 -41.81
N SER A 119 6.05 -2.39 -41.31
CA SER A 119 5.92 -1.21 -42.15
C SER A 119 7.11 -1.03 -43.08
N LEU A 120 8.34 -1.26 -42.58
CA LEU A 120 9.55 -1.15 -43.39
C LEU A 120 9.64 -2.26 -44.44
N SER A 121 9.29 -3.50 -44.09
CA SER A 121 9.23 -4.62 -45.03
C SER A 121 8.24 -4.33 -46.16
N ASN A 122 7.03 -3.87 -45.84
CA ASN A 122 6.05 -3.51 -46.85
C ASN A 122 6.54 -2.36 -47.73
N TYR A 123 7.19 -1.35 -47.14
CA TYR A 123 7.78 -0.26 -47.90
C TYR A 123 8.85 -0.77 -48.88
N LEU A 124 9.72 -1.68 -48.44
CA LEU A 124 10.73 -2.28 -49.31
C LEU A 124 10.10 -3.14 -50.40
N ASP A 125 9.11 -3.98 -50.09
CA ASP A 125 8.43 -4.82 -51.09
C ASP A 125 7.73 -3.99 -52.16
N GLU A 126 7.10 -2.87 -51.78
CA GLU A 126 6.45 -1.97 -52.73
C GLU A 126 7.47 -1.19 -53.56
N ASN A 127 8.61 -0.78 -53.00
CA ASN A 127 9.62 0.01 -53.74
C ASN A 127 10.61 -0.85 -54.55
N LEU A 128 10.92 -2.08 -54.14
CA LEU A 128 11.70 -3.05 -54.93
C LEU A 128 10.92 -3.50 -56.18
N LYS A 129 9.59 -3.70 -56.06
CA LYS A 129 8.73 -3.96 -57.22
C LYS A 129 8.70 -2.77 -58.20
N ILE A 130 8.86 -1.55 -57.70
CA ILE A 130 8.95 -0.35 -58.54
C ILE A 130 10.30 -0.30 -59.28
N GLU A 131 11.42 -0.68 -58.65
CA GLU A 131 12.71 -0.76 -59.35
C GLU A 131 12.76 -1.86 -60.41
N ASP A 132 12.22 -3.05 -60.13
CA ASP A 132 12.19 -4.16 -61.10
C ASP A 132 11.27 -3.90 -62.31
N SER A 133 10.21 -3.11 -62.13
CA SER A 133 9.31 -2.72 -63.23
C SER A 133 9.81 -1.54 -64.06
N HIS A 134 10.89 -0.87 -63.62
CA HIS A 134 11.48 0.27 -64.30
C HIS A 134 12.78 -0.04 -65.04
N LEU A 135 13.25 -1.29 -65.06
CA LEU A 135 14.28 -1.77 -65.99
C LEU A 135 13.71 -1.70 -67.42
N PRO A 136 14.14 -0.75 -68.27
CA PRO A 136 13.72 -0.75 -69.65
C PRO A 136 14.36 -1.97 -70.32
N ASN A 137 13.54 -2.77 -71.00
CA ASN A 137 14.00 -3.79 -71.94
C ASN A 137 15.00 -3.14 -72.90
N SER A 138 16.29 -3.27 -72.60
CA SER A 138 17.37 -2.87 -73.49
C SER A 138 17.68 -4.09 -74.35
N LEU A 139 17.15 -4.05 -75.58
CA LEU A 139 17.67 -4.77 -76.73
C LEU A 139 19.09 -4.27 -77.07
#